data_AF-A0A2S6RPL1-F1
#
_entry.id   AF-A0A2S6RPL1-F1
#
_cell.length_a   1.000
_cell.length_b   1.000
_cell.length_c   1.000
_cell.angle_alpha   90.00
_cell.angle_beta   90.00
_cell.angle_gamma   90.00
#
_symmetry.space_group_name_H-M   'P 1'
#
loop_
_entity.id
_entity.type
_entity.pdbx_description
1 polymer ?
#
loop_
_entity_poly.entity_id
_entity_poly.type
_entity_poly.pdbx_seq_one_letter_code
_entity_poly.pdbx_strand_id
1 'polypeptide(L)'
;MLTKANQRKFIESGVATRFGSDCPGKRCLAKNHRGTPCQKPAITGKDRCQLHGGKSIGRRTPEGKARVVAANTKHGRRSRAHVEMIKAINAELKRVILECRRAGLLP
;
A
#
# COMPACT_ATOMS: atom_id res chain seq x y z
N MET A 1 -41.76 -7.37 0.03
CA MET A 1 -41.18 -8.25 -1.00
C MET A 1 -41.28 -7.57 -2.36
N LEU A 2 -40.34 -7.84 -3.28
CA LEU A 2 -40.38 -7.30 -4.64
C LEU A 2 -41.53 -7.96 -5.42
N THR A 3 -42.41 -7.15 -6.00
CA THR A 3 -43.56 -7.55 -6.81
C THR A 3 -43.52 -6.81 -8.14
N LYS A 4 -44.21 -7.30 -9.18
CA LYS A 4 -44.27 -6.61 -10.48
C LYS A 4 -44.79 -5.16 -10.37
N ALA A 5 -45.71 -4.90 -9.44
CA ALA A 5 -46.27 -3.56 -9.20
C ALA A 5 -45.27 -2.58 -8.55
N ASN A 6 -44.29 -3.07 -7.78
CA ASN A 6 -43.31 -2.23 -7.08
C ASN A 6 -41.90 -2.25 -7.71
N GLN A 7 -41.70 -3.06 -8.77
CA GLN A 7 -40.42 -3.25 -9.45
C GLN A 7 -39.84 -1.93 -9.97
N ARG A 8 -40.66 -1.09 -10.63
CA ARG A 8 -40.19 0.21 -11.16
C ARG A 8 -39.72 1.14 -10.04
N LYS A 9 -40.53 1.31 -8.99
CA LYS A 9 -40.18 2.14 -7.81
C LYS A 9 -38.89 1.68 -7.15
N PHE A 10 -38.66 0.36 -7.08
CA PHE A 10 -37.43 -0.20 -6.53
C PHE A 10 -36.20 0.04 -7.43
N ILE A 11 -36.38 -0.05 -8.75
CA ILE A 11 -35.32 0.26 -9.72
C ILE A 11 -34.91 1.73 -9.60
N GLU A 12 -35.89 2.65 -9.56
CA GLU A 12 -35.68 4.09 -9.44
C GLU A 12 -34.96 4.47 -8.14
N SER A 13 -35.36 3.91 -7.00
CA SER A 13 -34.73 4.22 -5.71
C SER A 13 -33.26 3.78 -5.62
N GLY A 14 -32.87 2.76 -6.39
CA GLY A 14 -31.49 2.27 -6.43
C GLY A 14 -30.55 3.06 -7.34
N VAL A 15 -31.04 3.94 -8.21
CA VAL A 15 -30.21 4.59 -9.25
C VAL A 15 -29.05 5.38 -8.66
N ALA A 16 -29.30 6.15 -7.61
CA ALA A 16 -28.25 6.95 -6.94
C ALA A 16 -27.15 6.11 -6.27
N THR A 17 -27.44 4.85 -5.93
CA THR A 17 -26.51 3.94 -5.23
C THR A 17 -26.00 2.80 -6.12
N ARG A 18 -26.36 2.78 -7.41
CA ARG A 18 -25.90 1.76 -8.36
C ARG A 18 -24.40 1.82 -8.55
N PHE A 19 -23.80 0.64 -8.62
CA PHE A 19 -22.39 0.52 -8.98
C PHE A 19 -22.24 0.73 -10.50
N GLY A 20 -21.50 1.77 -10.89
CA GLY A 20 -21.17 2.12 -12.28
C GLY A 20 -20.15 3.26 -12.30
N SER A 21 -19.67 3.69 -13.45
CA SER A 21 -18.62 4.74 -13.55
C SER A 21 -18.94 5.99 -12.71
N ASP A 22 -20.21 6.38 -12.66
CA ASP A 22 -20.71 7.60 -11.99
C ASP A 22 -21.12 7.38 -10.53
N CYS A 23 -20.72 6.28 -9.91
CA CYS A 23 -21.04 6.01 -8.52
C CYS A 23 -20.49 7.14 -7.62
N PRO A 24 -21.33 7.85 -6.84
CA PRO A 24 -20.89 8.97 -5.99
C PRO A 24 -20.01 8.52 -4.82
N GLY A 25 -20.02 7.21 -4.51
CA GLY A 25 -19.22 6.64 -3.43
C GLY A 25 -17.73 6.62 -3.74
N LYS A 26 -16.89 6.86 -2.72
CA LYS A 26 -15.43 6.81 -2.84
C LYS A 26 -14.97 5.46 -3.41
N ARG A 27 -14.18 5.51 -4.48
CA ARG A 27 -13.53 4.33 -5.06
C ARG A 27 -12.26 3.96 -4.29
N CYS A 28 -11.94 2.67 -4.30
CA CYS A 28 -10.73 2.18 -3.63
C CYS A 28 -9.44 2.68 -4.27
N LEU A 29 -9.37 2.68 -5.61
CA LEU A 29 -8.25 3.14 -6.43
C LEU A 29 -6.88 2.49 -6.10
N ALA A 30 -6.84 1.42 -5.33
CA ALA A 30 -5.62 0.64 -5.14
C ALA A 30 -5.21 -0.01 -6.46
N LYS A 31 -3.90 -0.12 -6.72
CA LYS A 31 -3.36 -0.80 -7.89
C LYS A 31 -3.76 -2.28 -7.82
N ASN A 32 -4.54 -2.74 -8.80
CA ASN A 32 -4.90 -4.15 -8.92
C ASN A 32 -3.78 -4.96 -9.59
N HIS A 33 -3.96 -6.27 -9.72
CA HIS A 33 -2.99 -7.16 -10.37
C HIS A 33 -2.73 -6.83 -11.85
N ARG A 34 -3.69 -6.20 -12.55
CA ARG A 34 -3.54 -5.74 -13.95
C ARG A 34 -2.87 -4.36 -14.04
N GLY A 35 -2.47 -3.77 -12.91
CA GLY A 35 -1.86 -2.45 -12.85
C GLY A 35 -2.83 -1.26 -12.93
N THR A 36 -4.12 -1.50 -13.08
CA THR A 36 -5.15 -0.45 -13.16
C THR A 36 -5.74 -0.12 -11.78
N PRO A 37 -6.32 1.07 -11.59
CA PRO A 37 -6.93 1.45 -10.31
C PRO A 37 -8.20 0.63 -10.02
N CYS A 38 -8.34 0.19 -8.76
CA CYS A 38 -9.49 -0.58 -8.32
C CYS A 38 -10.80 0.24 -8.34
N GLN A 39 -11.76 -0.23 -9.12
CA GLN A 39 -13.10 0.38 -9.25
C GLN A 39 -14.12 -0.10 -8.21
N LYS A 40 -13.73 -1.01 -7.29
CA LYS A 40 -14.61 -1.47 -6.21
C LYS A 40 -14.87 -0.31 -5.24
N PRO A 41 -16.10 -0.13 -4.71
CA PRO A 41 -16.38 0.86 -3.68
C PRO A 41 -15.48 0.63 -2.45
N ALA A 42 -15.00 1.73 -1.88
CA ALA A 42 -14.34 1.72 -0.59
C ALA A 42 -15.36 1.36 0.50
N ILE A 43 -14.87 0.79 1.61
CA ILE A 43 -15.73 0.58 2.78
C ILE A 43 -16.07 1.95 3.38
N THR A 44 -17.30 2.13 3.85
CA THR A 44 -17.76 3.36 4.50
C THR A 44 -16.77 3.83 5.58
N GLY A 45 -16.35 5.09 5.51
CA GLY A 45 -15.38 5.69 6.43
C GLY A 45 -13.92 5.26 6.18
N LYS A 46 -13.61 4.58 5.07
CA LYS A 46 -12.27 4.13 4.71
C LYS A 46 -11.93 4.45 3.26
N ASP A 47 -10.64 4.38 2.94
CA ASP A 47 -10.13 4.68 1.59
C ASP A 47 -10.09 3.46 0.67
N ARG A 48 -10.12 2.25 1.25
CA ARG A 48 -9.89 1.00 0.51
C ARG A 48 -11.11 0.07 0.57
N CYS A 49 -11.27 -0.74 -0.47
CA CYS A 49 -12.29 -1.78 -0.51
C CYS A 49 -11.88 -2.99 0.34
N GLN A 50 -12.84 -3.89 0.57
CA GLN A 50 -12.60 -5.13 1.32
C GLN A 50 -11.45 -6.01 0.80
N LEU A 51 -11.12 -5.94 -0.49
CA LEU A 51 -10.03 -6.73 -1.10
C LEU A 51 -8.66 -6.07 -0.96
N HIS A 52 -8.61 -4.74 -0.84
CA HIS A 52 -7.37 -3.96 -0.76
C HIS A 52 -7.14 -3.42 0.65
N GLY A 53 -7.46 -4.23 1.67
CA GLY A 53 -7.17 -3.90 3.07
C GLY A 53 -8.22 -3.06 3.78
N GLY A 54 -9.35 -2.74 3.17
CA GLY A 54 -10.43 -2.00 3.85
C GLY A 54 -11.01 -2.75 5.06
N LYS A 55 -10.96 -4.09 5.08
CA LYS A 55 -11.32 -4.90 6.26
C LYS A 55 -10.16 -5.06 7.26
N SER A 56 -8.93 -4.70 6.86
CA SER A 56 -7.79 -4.74 7.75
C SER A 56 -7.94 -3.65 8.80
N ILE A 57 -7.82 -4.04 10.06
CA ILE A 57 -7.89 -3.15 11.22
C ILE A 57 -6.49 -2.91 11.80
N GLY A 58 -5.51 -3.73 11.42
CA GLY A 58 -4.18 -3.76 12.02
C GLY A 58 -4.20 -4.28 13.48
N ARG A 59 -3.02 -4.34 14.10
CA ARG A 59 -2.89 -4.72 15.52
C ARG A 59 -3.15 -3.49 16.40
N ARG A 60 -4.20 -3.54 17.23
CA ARG A 60 -4.60 -2.42 18.09
C ARG A 60 -3.91 -2.43 19.46
N THR A 61 -3.58 -3.61 19.99
CA THR A 61 -2.99 -3.74 21.33
C THR A 61 -1.46 -3.56 21.32
N PRO A 62 -0.86 -3.11 22.44
CA PRO A 62 0.59 -3.01 22.58
C PRO A 62 1.31 -4.33 22.34
N GLU A 63 0.81 -5.43 22.89
CA GLU A 63 1.38 -6.78 22.76
C GLU A 63 1.31 -7.25 21.31
N GLY A 64 0.18 -6.94 20.65
CA GLY A 64 -0.02 -7.22 19.24
C GLY A 64 1.01 -6.49 18.37
N LYS A 65 1.23 -5.20 18.64
CA LYS A 65 2.25 -4.41 17.93
C LYS A 65 3.65 -4.99 18.17
N ALA A 66 3.99 -5.30 19.43
CA ALA A 66 5.27 -5.92 19.80
C ALA A 66 5.51 -7.23 19.04
N ARG A 67 4.49 -8.08 18.92
CA ARG A 67 4.59 -9.35 18.18
C ARG A 67 4.82 -9.14 16.69
N VAL A 68 4.26 -8.10 16.04
CA VAL A 68 4.60 -7.78 14.63
C VAL A 68 6.07 -7.36 14.52
N VAL A 69 6.52 -6.50 15.44
CA VAL A 69 7.90 -6.00 15.44
C VAL A 69 8.89 -7.15 15.61
N ALA A 70 8.63 -8.06 16.55
CA ALA A 70 9.45 -9.24 16.76
C ALA A 70 9.44 -10.19 15.55
N ALA A 71 8.28 -10.36 14.91
CA ALA A 71 8.14 -11.21 13.73
C ALA A 71 8.70 -10.61 12.44
N ASN A 72 9.04 -9.32 12.40
CA ASN A 72 9.69 -8.67 11.26
C ASN A 72 11.18 -9.09 11.18
N THR A 73 11.40 -10.36 10.86
CA THR A 73 12.72 -10.91 10.59
C THR A 73 13.20 -10.38 9.24
N LYS A 74 14.00 -9.31 9.28
CA LYS A 74 14.73 -8.86 8.11
C LYS A 74 15.89 -9.83 7.88
N HIS A 75 16.07 -10.32 6.66
CA HIS A 75 17.34 -10.93 6.26
C HIS A 75 18.47 -9.98 6.67
N GLY A 76 19.53 -10.49 7.30
CA GLY A 76 20.57 -9.67 7.97
C GLY A 76 21.11 -8.49 7.14
N ARG A 77 21.10 -8.60 5.80
CA ARG A 77 21.45 -7.57 4.82
C ARG A 77 20.60 -6.28 4.87
N ARG A 78 19.41 -6.33 5.47
CA ARG A 78 18.49 -5.18 5.63
C ARG A 78 18.35 -4.75 7.09
N SER A 79 19.14 -5.34 7.99
CA SER A 79 19.23 -4.89 9.38
C SER A 79 19.82 -3.48 9.44
N ARG A 80 19.48 -2.71 10.48
CA ARG A 80 20.04 -1.37 10.67
C ARG A 80 21.57 -1.40 10.72
N ALA A 81 22.14 -2.35 11.45
CA ALA A 81 23.58 -2.54 11.56
C ALA A 81 24.25 -2.78 10.20
N HIS A 82 23.69 -3.68 9.37
CA HIS A 82 24.25 -3.93 8.04
C HIS A 82 24.13 -2.72 7.10
N VAL A 83 23.01 -2.00 7.15
CA VAL A 83 22.83 -0.78 6.34
C VAL A 83 23.85 0.29 6.73
N GLU A 84 24.10 0.49 8.02
CA GLU A 84 25.10 1.45 8.50
C GLU A 84 26.53 1.02 8.12
N MET A 85 26.85 -0.28 8.22
CA MET A 85 28.14 -0.82 7.78
C MET A 85 28.37 -0.57 6.27
N ILE A 86 27.39 -0.89 5.42
CA ILE A 86 27.49 -0.69 3.97
C ILE A 86 27.59 0.81 3.62
N LYS A 87 26.88 1.69 4.34
CA LYS A 87 27.04 3.14 4.16
C LYS A 87 28.46 3.60 4.45
N ALA A 88 29.06 3.12 5.55
CA ALA A 88 30.42 3.46 5.92
C ALA A 88 31.43 3.00 4.85
N ILE A 89 31.34 1.73 4.43
CA ILE A 89 32.18 1.16 3.37
C ILE A 89 32.04 1.96 2.07
N ASN A 90 30.81 2.29 1.67
CA ASN A 90 30.59 3.07 0.45
C ASN A 90 31.09 4.52 0.56
N ALA A 91 31.07 5.12 1.75
CA ALA A 91 31.61 6.45 1.96
C ALA A 91 33.14 6.44 1.84
N GLU A 92 33.80 5.43 2.40
CA GLU A 92 35.24 5.22 2.27
C GLU A 92 35.63 4.96 0.81
N LEU A 93 34.93 4.04 0.14
CA LEU A 93 35.15 3.73 -1.27
C LEU A 93 35.04 4.99 -2.14
N LYS A 94 34.05 5.86 -1.88
CA LYS A 94 33.91 7.14 -2.59
C LYS A 94 35.08 8.09 -2.35
N ARG A 95 35.66 8.13 -1.14
CA ARG A 95 36.86 8.94 -0.85
C ARG A 95 38.06 8.43 -1.62
N VAL A 96 38.32 7.12 -1.57
CA VAL A 96 39.44 6.49 -2.28
C VAL A 96 39.30 6.70 -3.79
N ILE A 97 38.11 6.49 -4.36
CA ILE A 97 37.86 6.73 -5.79
C ILE A 97 38.15 8.19 -6.16
N LEU A 98 37.77 9.15 -5.32
CA LEU A 98 38.03 10.57 -5.55
C LEU A 98 39.54 10.87 -5.55
N GLU A 99 40.29 10.29 -4.61
CA GLU A 99 41.74 10.43 -4.53
C GLU A 99 42.43 9.83 -5.76
N CYS A 100 42.05 8.62 -6.15
CA CYS A 100 42.57 7.97 -7.35
C CYS A 100 42.28 8.78 -8.63
N ARG A 101 41.08 9.37 -8.76
CA ARG A 101 40.75 10.28 -9.88
C ARG A 101 41.61 11.53 -9.87
N ARG A 102 41.82 12.15 -8.71
CA ARG A 102 42.69 13.34 -8.57
C ARG A 102 44.15 13.03 -8.93
N ALA A 103 44.60 11.82 -8.62
CA ALA A 103 45.93 11.32 -8.97
C ALA A 103 46.04 10.86 -10.43
N GLY A 104 44.95 10.90 -11.23
CA GLY A 104 44.95 10.43 -12.62
C GLY A 104 45.06 8.90 -12.77
N LEU A 105 44.89 8.14 -11.68
CA LEU A 105 44.96 6.67 -11.67
C LEU A 105 43.65 6.01 -12.12
N LEU A 106 42.55 6.77 -12.09
CA LEU A 106 41.24 6.36 -12.60
C LEU A 106 40.69 7.46 -13.52
N PRO A 107 40.00 7.08 -14.61
CA PRO A 107 39.29 8.03 -15.46
C PRO A 107 38.11 8.72 -14.75
#